data_AF-A0A0D0EKD7-F1
#
_entry.id   AF-A0A0D0EKD7-F1
#
_cell.length_a   1.000
_cell.length_b   1.000
_cell.length_c   1.000
_cell.angle_alpha   90.00
_cell.angle_beta   90.00
_cell.angle_gamma   90.00
#
_symmetry.space_group_name_H-M   'P 1'
#
loop_
_entity.id
_entity.type
_entity.pdbx_description
1 polymer ?
#
loop_
_entity_poly.entity_id
_entity_poly.type
_entity_poly.pdbx_seq_one_letter_code
_entity_poly.pdbx_strand_id
1 'polypeptide(L)'
;MKQLKIFIVSLIFIFISSCSTVLNSPKIDYLTSNYCQPTIEYDYSKLETSPNKIPKQDSILHANLSKHDILISKAIGIETYLAEYLLTKKDTLKRLVLKQKITDRLILTSIEINALASELDCNGERIDKLANFVTDINNKKTKNLTVASVTIGALTTVATVLIKNNNSSNIVGVSGGLLSAGLGALTISPKGKKIELKLQRNLLRNIWFNDNANGAYPNAIWTILNDKEFSNSGKNDLQESIKNRWLQYNFDGKIDTETEKLFFYDGGIYTADDLSSRANMLNELQATVRSLEQDLKSLSIRLNSI
;
A
#
# COMPACT_ATOMS: atom_id res chain seq x y z
N MET A 1 38.31 28.68 -36.68
CA MET A 1 37.81 29.13 -35.36
C MET A 1 36.32 28.88 -35.10
N LYS A 2 35.41 28.88 -36.09
CA LYS A 2 33.98 28.57 -35.86
C LYS A 2 33.71 27.10 -35.46
N GLN A 3 34.46 26.14 -36.00
CA GLN A 3 34.26 24.72 -35.69
C GLN A 3 34.69 24.32 -34.26
N LEU A 4 35.70 25.01 -33.68
CA LEU A 4 36.15 24.76 -32.31
C LEU A 4 35.10 25.19 -31.25
N LYS A 5 34.34 26.26 -31.53
CA LYS A 5 33.26 26.73 -30.65
C LYS A 5 32.04 25.80 -30.65
N ILE A 6 31.72 25.18 -31.79
CA ILE A 6 30.63 24.19 -31.90
C ILE A 6 30.99 22.91 -31.14
N PHE A 7 32.26 22.50 -31.18
CA PHE A 7 32.74 21.32 -30.45
C PHE A 7 32.68 21.50 -28.91
N ILE A 8 33.00 22.69 -28.40
CA ILE A 8 32.93 23.00 -26.96
C ILE A 8 31.48 23.04 -26.44
N VAL A 9 30.55 23.61 -27.23
CA VAL A 9 29.11 23.61 -26.88
C VAL A 9 28.54 22.19 -26.89
N SER A 10 28.99 21.34 -27.82
CA SER A 10 28.59 19.92 -27.87
C SER A 10 29.17 19.10 -26.71
N LEU A 11 30.39 19.39 -26.25
CA LEU A 11 31.03 18.73 -25.11
C LEU A 11 30.34 19.05 -23.76
N ILE A 12 29.82 20.27 -23.60
CA ILE A 12 29.06 20.69 -22.40
C ILE A 12 27.70 19.98 -22.34
N PHE A 13 27.06 19.74 -23.48
CA PHE A 13 25.81 18.96 -23.53
C PHE A 13 25.98 17.49 -23.12
N ILE A 14 27.17 16.91 -23.35
CA ILE A 14 27.48 15.51 -22.99
C ILE A 14 27.60 15.32 -21.46
N PHE A 15 27.97 16.35 -20.70
CA PHE A 15 28.08 16.26 -19.22
C PHE A 15 26.76 16.42 -18.47
N ILE A 16 25.66 16.79 -19.14
CA ILE A 16 24.32 16.97 -18.50
C ILE A 16 23.49 15.68 -18.60
N SER A 17 24.09 14.55 -19.00
CA SER A 17 23.46 13.23 -18.90
C SER A 17 23.36 12.81 -17.42
N SER A 18 22.41 13.39 -16.70
CA SER A 18 21.96 12.91 -15.40
C SER A 18 21.35 11.53 -15.65
N CYS A 19 22.13 10.48 -15.38
CA CYS A 19 21.61 9.12 -15.34
C CYS A 19 20.80 8.95 -14.06
N SER A 20 19.54 8.53 -14.18
CA SER A 20 18.83 7.93 -13.06
C SER A 20 19.53 6.60 -12.78
N THR A 21 19.93 6.38 -11.53
CA THR A 21 20.61 5.15 -11.12
C THR A 21 19.74 4.41 -10.14
N VAL A 22 19.56 3.11 -10.36
CA VAL A 22 18.98 2.22 -9.37
C VAL A 22 19.96 2.09 -8.20
N LEU A 23 19.47 2.31 -6.99
CA LEU A 23 20.27 2.16 -5.78
C LEU A 23 20.42 0.68 -5.44
N ASN A 24 21.62 0.29 -5.03
CA ASN A 24 21.92 -1.04 -4.52
C ASN A 24 22.79 -0.85 -3.26
N SER A 25 22.32 -1.32 -2.10
CA SER A 25 23.07 -1.25 -0.84
C SER A 25 22.51 -2.24 0.19
N PRO A 26 23.30 -2.70 1.17
CA PRO A 26 22.82 -3.63 2.20
C PRO A 26 21.62 -3.12 3.01
N LYS A 27 21.50 -1.79 3.18
CA LYS A 27 20.34 -1.18 3.85
C LYS A 27 19.05 -1.33 3.03
N ILE A 28 19.17 -1.27 1.70
CA ILE A 28 18.05 -1.48 0.78
C ILE A 28 17.71 -2.96 0.75
N ASP A 29 18.71 -3.85 0.68
CA ASP A 29 18.50 -5.30 0.64
C ASP A 29 17.63 -5.76 1.82
N TYR A 30 17.92 -5.26 3.02
CA TYR A 30 17.10 -5.55 4.21
C TYR A 30 15.65 -5.07 4.05
N LEU A 31 15.42 -3.84 3.60
CA LEU A 31 14.08 -3.27 3.42
C LEU A 31 13.31 -3.87 2.22
N THR A 32 14.02 -4.45 1.26
CA THR A 32 13.41 -5.18 0.12
C THR A 32 13.16 -6.66 0.44
N SER A 33 13.68 -7.17 1.56
CA SER A 33 13.46 -8.55 1.98
C SER A 33 12.03 -8.75 2.53
N ASN A 34 11.46 -9.94 2.33
CA ASN A 34 10.06 -10.20 2.64
C ASN A 34 9.75 -10.53 4.12
N TYR A 35 10.31 -9.77 5.07
CA TYR A 35 10.21 -10.09 6.51
C TYR A 35 8.83 -9.88 7.15
N CYS A 36 7.86 -9.29 6.44
CA CYS A 36 6.50 -9.09 6.93
C CYS A 36 5.56 -10.28 6.65
N GLN A 37 5.95 -11.18 5.75
CA GLN A 37 5.13 -12.34 5.42
C GLN A 37 5.08 -13.32 6.60
N PRO A 38 3.92 -13.95 6.88
CA PRO A 38 3.83 -15.02 7.87
C PRO A 38 4.84 -16.14 7.57
N THR A 39 5.50 -16.64 8.61
CA THR A 39 6.46 -17.76 8.52
C THR A 39 5.79 -19.13 8.49
N ILE A 40 4.47 -19.17 8.68
CA ILE A 40 3.66 -20.39 8.76
C ILE A 40 2.50 -20.23 7.78
N GLU A 41 2.23 -21.28 7.00
CA GLU A 41 1.06 -21.35 6.14
C GLU A 41 -0.18 -21.75 6.95
N TYR A 42 -1.28 -21.02 6.77
CA TYR A 42 -2.52 -21.26 7.49
C TYR A 42 -3.33 -22.36 6.79
N ASP A 43 -3.56 -23.47 7.51
CA ASP A 43 -4.34 -24.60 7.01
C ASP A 43 -5.82 -24.45 7.40
N TYR A 44 -6.57 -23.74 6.57
CA TYR A 44 -8.01 -23.53 6.76
C TYR A 44 -8.85 -24.79 6.58
N SER A 45 -8.30 -25.87 6.01
CA SER A 45 -9.03 -27.14 5.83
C SER A 45 -9.36 -27.82 7.17
N LYS A 46 -8.60 -27.49 8.22
CA LYS A 46 -8.79 -28.02 9.59
C LYS A 46 -9.95 -27.38 10.35
N LEU A 47 -10.56 -26.35 9.80
CA LEU A 47 -11.65 -25.66 10.46
C LEU A 47 -12.95 -26.45 10.32
N GLU A 48 -13.47 -26.99 11.44
CA GLU A 48 -14.74 -27.72 11.47
C GLU A 48 -15.89 -26.87 10.91
N THR A 49 -16.38 -27.22 9.72
CA THR A 49 -17.63 -26.70 9.17
C THR A 49 -18.77 -27.60 9.63
N SER A 50 -19.89 -27.00 10.05
CA SER A 50 -21.07 -27.80 10.36
C SER A 50 -21.64 -28.37 9.06
N PRO A 51 -21.72 -29.70 8.89
CA PRO A 51 -21.96 -30.30 7.58
C PRO A 51 -23.42 -30.22 7.12
N ASN A 52 -24.37 -29.90 8.01
CA ASN A 52 -25.80 -30.02 7.73
C ASN A 52 -26.58 -28.73 8.03
N LYS A 53 -27.22 -28.16 7.01
CA LYS A 53 -28.27 -27.14 7.20
C LYS A 53 -29.38 -27.71 8.06
N ILE A 54 -29.76 -26.99 9.10
CA ILE A 54 -30.81 -27.40 10.03
C ILE A 54 -32.18 -27.00 9.44
N PRO A 55 -33.23 -27.83 9.54
CA PRO A 55 -34.58 -27.43 9.15
C PRO A 55 -35.01 -26.15 9.88
N LYS A 56 -35.55 -25.17 9.13
CA LYS A 56 -35.96 -23.84 9.62
C LYS A 56 -34.83 -22.92 10.13
N GLN A 57 -33.57 -23.22 9.81
CA GLN A 57 -32.41 -22.38 10.14
C GLN A 57 -32.66 -20.90 9.79
N ASP A 58 -33.08 -20.60 8.56
CA ASP A 58 -33.28 -19.21 8.14
C ASP A 58 -34.37 -18.51 8.98
N SER A 59 -35.49 -19.19 9.24
CA SER A 59 -36.59 -18.64 10.02
C SER A 59 -36.21 -18.33 11.47
N ILE A 60 -35.42 -19.20 12.13
CA ILE A 60 -35.00 -18.96 13.52
C ILE A 60 -33.96 -17.84 13.61
N LEU A 61 -33.04 -17.75 12.64
CA LEU A 61 -32.04 -16.70 12.60
C LEU A 61 -32.71 -15.34 12.34
N HIS A 62 -33.60 -15.23 11.35
CA HIS A 62 -34.32 -13.98 11.06
C HIS A 62 -35.24 -13.52 12.21
N ALA A 63 -35.72 -14.44 13.05
CA ALA A 63 -36.51 -14.07 14.23
C ALA A 63 -35.66 -13.48 15.38
N ASN A 64 -34.35 -13.75 15.41
CA ASN A 64 -33.48 -13.42 16.54
C ASN A 64 -32.29 -12.52 16.19
N LEU A 65 -32.02 -12.26 14.92
CA LEU A 65 -30.82 -11.56 14.46
C LEU A 65 -31.18 -10.56 13.36
N SER A 66 -30.40 -9.48 13.28
CA SER A 66 -30.51 -8.57 12.14
C SER A 66 -29.99 -9.24 10.85
N LYS A 67 -30.34 -8.69 9.69
CA LYS A 67 -29.78 -9.12 8.40
C LYS A 67 -28.24 -9.09 8.43
N HIS A 68 -27.66 -8.04 9.01
CA HIS A 68 -26.22 -7.85 9.15
C HIS A 68 -25.57 -8.95 10.00
N ASP A 69 -26.15 -9.25 11.17
CA ASP A 69 -25.67 -10.32 12.05
C ASP A 69 -25.67 -11.69 11.37
N ILE A 70 -26.69 -11.95 10.54
CA ILE A 70 -26.81 -13.20 9.77
C ILE A 70 -25.70 -13.28 8.72
N LEU A 71 -25.41 -12.18 8.01
CA LEU A 71 -24.34 -12.14 7.01
C LEU A 71 -22.97 -12.36 7.65
N ILE A 72 -22.67 -11.71 8.79
CA ILE A 72 -21.44 -11.95 9.54
C ILE A 72 -21.38 -13.41 9.99
N SER A 73 -22.47 -13.93 10.57
CA SER A 73 -22.55 -15.31 11.05
C SER A 73 -22.27 -16.33 9.96
N LYS A 74 -22.72 -16.06 8.73
CA LYS A 74 -22.44 -16.86 7.55
C LYS A 74 -20.98 -16.73 7.12
N ALA A 75 -20.44 -15.52 7.05
CA ALA A 75 -19.07 -15.26 6.64
C ALA A 75 -18.04 -15.95 7.57
N ILE A 76 -18.29 -15.94 8.89
CA ILE A 76 -17.39 -16.57 9.87
C ILE A 76 -17.71 -18.06 10.14
N GLY A 77 -18.75 -18.60 9.48
CA GLY A 77 -19.11 -20.01 9.54
C GLY A 77 -19.75 -20.47 10.86
N ILE A 78 -20.52 -19.61 11.53
CA ILE A 78 -21.25 -19.96 12.78
C ILE A 78 -22.76 -20.10 12.59
N GLU A 79 -23.31 -19.80 11.41
CA GLU A 79 -24.77 -19.79 11.18
C GLU A 79 -25.49 -21.04 11.66
N THR A 80 -24.94 -22.22 11.40
CA THR A 80 -25.53 -23.50 11.80
C THR A 80 -25.44 -23.74 13.31
N TYR A 81 -24.28 -23.45 13.92
CA TYR A 81 -24.11 -23.58 15.37
C TYR A 81 -25.05 -22.64 16.13
N LEU A 82 -25.26 -21.44 15.59
CA LEU A 82 -26.13 -20.43 16.17
C LEU A 82 -27.61 -20.83 16.06
N ALA A 83 -28.04 -21.33 14.90
CA ALA A 83 -29.40 -21.86 14.75
C ALA A 83 -29.66 -23.05 15.68
N GLU A 84 -28.69 -23.97 15.82
CA GLU A 84 -28.81 -25.09 16.74
C GLU A 84 -28.85 -24.65 18.20
N TYR A 85 -28.08 -23.63 18.56
CA TYR A 85 -28.05 -23.05 19.91
C TYR A 85 -29.43 -22.47 20.27
N LEU A 86 -30.05 -21.71 19.36
CA LEU A 86 -31.37 -21.10 19.54
C LEU A 86 -32.50 -22.14 19.66
N LEU A 87 -32.38 -23.29 18.98
CA LEU A 87 -33.36 -24.38 19.06
C LEU A 87 -33.18 -25.25 20.31
N THR A 88 -31.95 -25.37 20.82
CA THR A 88 -31.63 -26.21 21.98
C THR A 88 -32.00 -25.50 23.28
N LYS A 89 -33.16 -25.84 23.87
CA LYS A 89 -33.63 -25.19 25.12
C LYS A 89 -33.22 -25.92 26.41
N LYS A 90 -33.30 -27.26 26.41
CA LYS A 90 -33.23 -28.09 27.63
C LYS A 90 -31.88 -28.78 27.85
N ASP A 91 -31.12 -29.02 26.79
CA ASP A 91 -29.83 -29.70 26.87
C ASP A 91 -28.70 -28.70 27.17
N THR A 92 -28.41 -28.53 28.46
CA THR A 92 -27.41 -27.56 28.95
C THR A 92 -26.02 -27.85 28.42
N LEU A 93 -25.63 -29.13 28.33
CA LEU A 93 -24.29 -29.51 27.86
C LEU A 93 -24.15 -29.18 26.37
N LYS A 94 -25.14 -29.56 25.56
CA LYS A 94 -25.13 -29.23 24.13
C LYS A 94 -25.14 -27.73 23.88
N ARG A 95 -25.93 -26.95 24.64
CA ARG A 95 -25.91 -25.49 24.56
C ARG A 95 -24.54 -24.91 24.88
N LEU A 96 -23.88 -25.42 25.91
CA LEU A 96 -22.54 -24.97 26.29
C LEU A 96 -21.52 -25.26 25.18
N VAL A 97 -21.54 -26.46 24.60
CA VAL A 97 -20.67 -26.84 23.48
C VAL A 97 -20.91 -25.96 22.26
N LEU A 98 -22.17 -25.68 21.91
CA LEU A 98 -22.50 -24.79 20.79
C LEU A 98 -22.03 -23.36 21.03
N LYS A 99 -22.22 -22.85 22.26
CA LYS A 99 -21.71 -21.52 22.66
C LYS A 99 -20.19 -21.46 22.58
N GLN A 100 -19.49 -22.53 22.97
CA GLN A 100 -18.04 -22.64 22.83
C GLN A 100 -17.62 -22.57 21.35
N LYS A 101 -18.23 -23.39 20.48
CA LYS A 101 -17.92 -23.36 19.03
C LYS A 101 -18.16 -21.99 18.40
N ILE A 102 -19.24 -21.30 18.77
CA ILE A 102 -19.52 -19.93 18.31
C ILE A 102 -18.43 -18.95 18.80
N THR A 103 -18.06 -19.04 20.07
CA THR A 103 -17.04 -18.18 20.68
C THR A 103 -15.66 -18.41 20.07
N ASP A 104 -15.26 -19.67 19.86
CA ASP A 104 -13.98 -20.04 19.25
C ASP A 104 -13.88 -19.48 17.83
N ARG A 105 -14.97 -19.52 17.06
CA ARG A 105 -15.04 -18.95 15.71
C ARG A 105 -14.91 -17.42 15.72
N LEU A 106 -15.59 -16.73 16.62
CA LEU A 106 -15.45 -15.28 16.78
C LEU A 106 -14.00 -14.88 17.12
N ILE A 107 -13.39 -15.58 18.08
CA ILE A 107 -12.01 -15.35 18.49
C ILE A 107 -11.06 -15.61 17.33
N LEU A 108 -11.23 -16.73 16.62
CA LEU A 108 -10.40 -17.06 15.47
C LEU A 108 -10.49 -15.99 14.37
N THR A 109 -11.70 -15.52 14.03
CA THR A 109 -11.85 -14.47 13.01
C THR A 109 -11.22 -13.15 13.47
N SER A 110 -11.32 -12.80 14.76
CA SER A 110 -10.60 -11.63 15.29
C SER A 110 -9.08 -11.81 15.17
N ILE A 111 -8.53 -12.99 15.48
CA ILE A 111 -7.11 -13.28 15.28
C ILE A 111 -6.72 -13.15 13.80
N GLU A 112 -7.54 -13.67 12.89
CA GLU A 112 -7.35 -13.56 11.44
C GLU A 112 -7.32 -12.10 10.97
N ILE A 113 -8.26 -11.27 11.44
CA ILE A 113 -8.31 -9.83 11.13
C ILE A 113 -7.03 -9.15 11.61
N ASN A 114 -6.65 -9.39 12.87
CA ASN A 114 -5.48 -8.76 13.46
C ASN A 114 -4.18 -9.22 12.78
N ALA A 115 -4.04 -10.51 12.45
CA ALA A 115 -2.87 -11.04 11.76
C ALA A 115 -2.71 -10.42 10.36
N LEU A 116 -3.79 -10.36 9.58
CA LEU A 116 -3.77 -9.74 8.25
C LEU A 116 -3.51 -8.23 8.34
N ALA A 117 -4.14 -7.53 9.28
CA ALA A 117 -3.90 -6.11 9.51
C ALA A 117 -2.44 -5.84 9.91
N SER A 118 -1.83 -6.69 10.74
CA SER A 118 -0.41 -6.59 11.10
C SER A 118 0.52 -6.86 9.92
N GLU A 119 0.22 -7.81 9.05
CA GLU A 119 0.98 -8.03 7.81
C GLU A 119 0.94 -6.79 6.92
N LEU A 120 -0.24 -6.19 6.74
CA LEU A 120 -0.44 -4.98 5.95
C LEU A 120 0.28 -3.76 6.56
N ASP A 121 0.16 -3.56 7.87
CA ASP A 121 0.84 -2.49 8.63
C ASP A 121 2.36 -2.58 8.50
N CYS A 122 2.92 -3.78 8.72
CA CYS A 122 4.34 -4.04 8.56
C CYS A 122 4.82 -3.72 7.13
N ASN A 123 4.05 -4.15 6.12
CA ASN A 123 4.37 -3.86 4.73
C ASN A 123 4.28 -2.35 4.44
N GLY A 124 3.25 -1.66 4.93
CA GLY A 124 3.09 -0.21 4.80
C GLY A 124 4.29 0.54 5.37
N GLU A 125 4.64 0.27 6.63
CA GLU A 125 5.79 0.86 7.32
C GLU A 125 7.13 0.53 6.64
N ARG A 126 7.30 -0.70 6.16
CA ARG A 126 8.52 -1.11 5.43
C ARG A 126 8.69 -0.30 4.15
N ILE A 127 7.62 -0.18 3.37
CA ILE A 127 7.64 0.54 2.09
C ILE A 127 7.75 2.05 2.32
N ASP A 128 7.12 2.59 3.37
CA ASP A 128 7.24 4.00 3.74
C ASP A 128 8.67 4.36 4.17
N LYS A 129 9.31 3.52 4.98
CA LYS A 129 10.74 3.68 5.32
C LYS A 129 11.63 3.67 4.07
N LEU A 130 11.31 2.79 3.11
CA LEU A 130 12.02 2.74 1.84
C LEU A 130 11.80 4.02 1.01
N ALA A 131 10.57 4.52 0.97
CA ALA A 131 10.22 5.79 0.31
C ALA A 131 11.01 6.95 0.92
N ASN A 132 10.96 7.10 2.25
CA ASN A 132 11.67 8.14 2.99
C ASN A 132 13.18 8.08 2.76
N PHE A 133 13.76 6.87 2.75
CA PHE A 133 15.18 6.70 2.45
C PHE A 133 15.56 7.18 1.04
N VAL A 134 14.76 6.87 0.03
CA VAL A 134 14.99 7.34 -1.36
C VAL A 134 14.80 8.85 -1.45
N THR A 135 13.75 9.37 -0.81
CA THR A 135 13.44 10.80 -0.72
C THR A 135 14.60 11.58 -0.10
N ASP A 136 15.17 11.11 1.01
CA ASP A 136 16.29 11.77 1.69
C ASP A 136 17.54 11.85 0.80
N ILE A 137 17.84 10.77 0.06
CA ILE A 137 18.96 10.76 -0.89
C ILE A 137 18.71 11.78 -2.01
N ASN A 138 17.49 11.82 -2.55
CA ASN A 138 17.10 12.75 -3.59
C ASN A 138 17.17 14.20 -3.09
N ASN A 139 16.63 14.48 -1.90
CA ASN A 139 16.63 15.80 -1.27
C ASN A 139 18.05 16.30 -1.00
N LYS A 140 18.96 15.42 -0.54
CA LYS A 140 20.37 15.79 -0.34
C LYS A 140 21.02 16.20 -1.66
N LYS A 141 20.75 15.47 -2.75
CA LYS A 141 21.26 15.82 -4.09
C LYS A 141 20.70 17.17 -4.55
N THR A 142 19.37 17.36 -4.45
CA THR A 142 18.71 18.61 -4.84
C THR A 142 19.25 19.79 -4.04
N LYS A 143 19.36 19.66 -2.71
CA LYS A 143 19.94 20.69 -1.84
C LYS A 143 21.35 21.08 -2.26
N ASN A 144 22.21 20.10 -2.54
CA ASN A 144 23.58 20.37 -2.98
C ASN A 144 23.64 21.10 -4.33
N LEU A 145 22.76 20.73 -5.28
CA LEU A 145 22.64 21.42 -6.57
C LEU A 145 22.15 22.86 -6.39
N THR A 146 21.16 23.09 -5.54
CA THR A 146 20.66 24.44 -5.21
C THR A 146 21.77 25.30 -4.60
N VAL A 147 22.49 24.79 -3.61
CA VAL A 147 23.61 25.52 -2.97
C VAL A 147 24.69 25.84 -4.01
N ALA A 148 25.09 24.87 -4.85
CA ALA A 148 26.08 25.10 -5.90
C ALA A 148 25.62 26.16 -6.92
N SER A 149 24.36 26.11 -7.36
CA SER A 149 23.76 27.09 -8.27
C SER A 149 23.83 28.51 -7.69
N VAL A 150 23.41 28.67 -6.43
CA VAL A 150 23.42 29.97 -5.72
C VAL A 150 24.85 30.48 -5.52
N THR A 151 25.77 29.63 -5.05
CA THR A 151 27.17 30.03 -4.82
C THR A 151 27.88 30.41 -6.12
N ILE A 152 27.70 29.63 -7.20
CA ILE A 152 28.28 29.95 -8.51
C ILE A 152 27.70 31.26 -9.04
N GLY A 153 26.39 31.46 -8.93
CA GLY A 153 25.75 32.72 -9.32
C GLY A 153 26.33 33.93 -8.57
N ALA A 154 26.47 33.82 -7.24
CA ALA A 154 27.03 34.88 -6.41
C ALA A 154 28.51 35.19 -6.75
N LEU A 155 29.35 34.15 -6.84
CA LEU A 155 30.77 34.31 -7.19
C LEU A 155 30.96 34.89 -8.59
N THR A 156 30.11 34.50 -9.55
CA THR A 156 30.13 35.03 -10.92
C THR A 156 29.85 36.53 -10.93
N THR A 157 28.83 36.98 -10.21
CA THR A 157 28.50 38.41 -10.10
C THR A 157 29.66 39.20 -9.51
N VAL A 158 30.26 38.73 -8.42
CA VAL A 158 31.41 39.38 -7.79
C VAL A 158 32.62 39.42 -8.73
N ALA A 159 32.94 38.31 -9.39
CA ALA A 159 34.07 38.24 -10.33
C ALA A 159 33.87 39.17 -11.54
N THR A 160 32.66 39.25 -12.08
CA THR A 160 32.32 40.12 -13.22
C THR A 160 32.58 41.60 -12.89
N VAL A 161 32.31 42.03 -11.66
CA VAL A 161 32.57 43.40 -11.18
C VAL A 161 34.06 43.68 -10.95
N LEU A 162 34.82 42.69 -10.48
CA LEU A 162 36.25 42.87 -10.15
C LEU A 162 37.17 42.78 -11.37
N ILE A 163 36.75 42.11 -12.44
CA ILE A 163 37.54 41.96 -13.67
C ILE A 163 37.45 43.24 -14.51
N LYS A 164 38.55 44.00 -14.57
CA LYS A 164 38.64 45.26 -15.33
C LYS A 164 38.64 45.08 -16.86
N ASN A 165 38.92 43.86 -17.36
CA ASN A 165 38.91 43.56 -18.79
C ASN A 165 37.50 43.15 -19.23
N ASN A 166 36.87 43.98 -20.05
CA ASN A 166 35.51 43.75 -20.55
C ASN A 166 35.32 42.40 -21.26
N ASN A 167 36.32 41.91 -22.02
CA ASN A 167 36.22 40.62 -22.70
C ASN A 167 36.22 39.45 -21.69
N SER A 168 37.10 39.51 -20.69
CA SER A 168 37.17 38.47 -19.64
C SER A 168 35.96 38.53 -18.70
N SER A 169 35.50 39.72 -18.34
CA SER A 169 34.31 39.94 -17.51
C SER A 169 33.05 39.38 -18.18
N ASN A 170 32.85 39.66 -19.48
CA ASN A 170 31.74 39.12 -20.25
C ASN A 170 31.76 37.58 -20.34
N ILE A 171 32.94 36.99 -20.55
CA ILE A 171 33.07 35.52 -20.60
C ILE A 171 32.70 34.91 -19.24
N VAL A 172 33.18 35.48 -18.14
CA VAL A 172 32.86 34.99 -16.79
C VAL A 172 31.37 35.16 -16.48
N GLY A 173 30.79 36.33 -16.75
CA GLY A 173 29.36 36.60 -16.53
C GLY A 173 28.45 35.64 -17.30
N VAL A 174 28.71 35.43 -18.60
CA VAL A 174 27.91 34.53 -19.45
C VAL A 174 28.08 33.07 -19.02
N SER A 175 29.32 32.62 -18.81
CA SER A 175 29.58 31.22 -18.44
C SER A 175 29.02 30.88 -17.06
N GLY A 176 29.23 31.74 -16.08
CA GLY A 176 28.72 31.52 -14.73
C GLY A 176 27.20 31.63 -14.62
N GLY A 177 26.58 32.54 -15.38
CA GLY A 177 25.11 32.63 -15.49
C GLY A 177 24.48 31.39 -16.14
N LEU A 178 25.10 30.85 -17.20
CA LEU A 178 24.65 29.60 -17.82
C LEU A 178 24.81 28.40 -16.90
N LEU A 179 25.93 28.32 -16.17
CA LEU A 179 26.19 27.23 -15.21
C LEU A 179 25.21 27.26 -14.03
N SER A 180 24.96 28.44 -13.43
CA SER A 180 24.02 28.58 -12.33
C SER A 180 22.59 28.24 -12.76
N ALA A 181 22.15 28.73 -13.92
CA ALA A 181 20.85 28.41 -14.50
C ALA A 181 20.70 26.92 -14.83
N GLY A 182 21.75 26.30 -15.39
CA GLY A 182 21.77 24.87 -15.68
C GLY A 182 21.63 24.02 -14.42
N LEU A 183 22.36 24.35 -13.35
CA LEU A 183 22.24 23.68 -12.06
C LEU A 183 20.85 23.89 -11.42
N GLY A 184 20.28 25.09 -11.53
CA GLY A 184 18.91 25.37 -11.08
C GLY A 184 17.87 24.57 -11.86
N ALA A 185 18.01 24.44 -13.18
CA ALA A 185 17.12 23.61 -13.99
C ALA A 185 17.14 22.14 -13.56
N LEU A 186 18.30 21.60 -13.16
CA LEU A 186 18.42 20.23 -12.64
C LEU A 186 17.70 20.01 -11.29
N THR A 187 17.37 21.08 -10.56
CA THR A 187 16.56 20.99 -9.33
C THR A 187 15.07 20.95 -9.58
N ILE A 188 14.60 21.42 -10.75
CA ILE A 188 13.17 21.48 -11.11
C ILE A 188 12.67 20.11 -11.60
N SER A 189 13.52 19.36 -12.31
CA SER A 189 13.18 18.02 -12.81
C SER A 189 14.29 17.00 -12.47
N PRO A 190 14.47 16.67 -11.19
CA PRO A 190 15.46 15.69 -10.79
C PRO A 190 14.98 14.30 -11.24
N LYS A 191 15.74 13.62 -12.11
CA LYS A 191 15.45 12.24 -12.52
C LYS A 191 15.42 11.20 -11.39
N GLY A 192 15.76 11.59 -10.17
CA GLY A 192 15.67 10.80 -8.94
C GLY A 192 16.55 9.55 -8.92
N LYS A 193 16.85 9.08 -7.72
CA LYS A 193 17.26 7.71 -7.44
C LYS A 193 16.01 6.82 -7.41
N LYS A 194 16.19 5.56 -7.80
CA LYS A 194 15.14 4.55 -7.88
C LYS A 194 15.57 3.27 -7.18
N ILE A 195 14.63 2.39 -6.85
CA ILE A 195 14.90 1.09 -6.23
C ILE A 195 14.19 0.00 -7.02
N GLU A 196 14.85 -1.13 -7.22
CA GLU A 196 14.19 -2.35 -7.70
C GLU A 196 13.57 -3.07 -6.51
N LEU A 197 12.26 -3.33 -6.57
CA LEU A 197 11.51 -4.05 -5.56
C LEU A 197 10.75 -5.20 -6.21
N LYS A 198 10.99 -6.42 -5.73
CA LYS A 198 10.25 -7.62 -6.14
C LYS A 198 9.22 -7.99 -5.08
N LEU A 199 7.98 -8.22 -5.50
CA LEU A 199 6.84 -8.48 -4.64
C LEU A 199 6.46 -9.96 -4.73
N GLN A 200 7.04 -10.78 -3.87
CA GLN A 200 6.71 -12.21 -3.81
C GLN A 200 5.27 -12.45 -3.36
N ARG A 201 4.79 -11.65 -2.38
CA ARG A 201 3.43 -11.67 -1.87
C ARG A 201 2.85 -10.27 -1.96
N ASN A 202 1.96 -10.04 -2.92
CA ASN A 202 1.37 -8.73 -3.18
C ASN A 202 -0.11 -8.69 -2.77
N LEU A 203 -0.41 -8.29 -1.53
CA LEU A 203 -1.79 -8.22 -1.02
C LEU A 203 -2.68 -7.24 -1.81
N LEU A 204 -2.09 -6.18 -2.38
CA LEU A 204 -2.83 -5.23 -3.23
C LEU A 204 -3.34 -5.90 -4.52
N ARG A 205 -2.64 -6.94 -5.01
CA ARG A 205 -3.06 -7.71 -6.20
C ARG A 205 -4.44 -8.30 -6.01
N ASN A 206 -4.68 -8.92 -4.86
CA ASN A 206 -5.93 -9.60 -4.56
C ASN A 206 -7.11 -8.63 -4.64
N ILE A 207 -6.97 -7.47 -3.99
CA ILE A 207 -7.96 -6.40 -4.04
C ILE A 207 -8.11 -5.84 -5.44
N TRP A 208 -7.04 -5.66 -6.20
CA TRP A 208 -7.13 -5.08 -7.54
C TRP A 208 -7.86 -5.96 -8.55
N PHE A 209 -7.55 -7.26 -8.56
CA PHE A 209 -8.14 -8.22 -9.50
C PHE A 209 -9.41 -8.90 -8.99
N ASN A 210 -9.80 -8.63 -7.74
CA ASN A 210 -10.86 -9.36 -7.06
C ASN A 210 -10.63 -10.88 -7.12
N ASP A 211 -9.42 -11.31 -6.77
CA ASP A 211 -9.01 -12.71 -6.81
C ASP A 211 -8.27 -13.06 -5.52
N ASN A 212 -8.72 -14.11 -4.83
CA ASN A 212 -8.09 -14.67 -3.64
C ASN A 212 -7.77 -16.17 -3.78
N ALA A 213 -7.56 -16.65 -5.00
CA ALA A 213 -7.18 -18.04 -5.28
C ALA A 213 -5.86 -18.47 -4.61
N ASN A 214 -4.96 -17.52 -4.32
CA ASN A 214 -3.72 -17.77 -3.60
C ASN A 214 -3.90 -17.90 -2.06
N GLY A 215 -5.12 -17.77 -1.54
CA GLY A 215 -5.42 -17.88 -0.11
C GLY A 215 -4.74 -16.81 0.74
N ALA A 216 -4.39 -15.65 0.16
CA ALA A 216 -3.70 -14.59 0.90
C ALA A 216 -4.58 -13.97 1.99
N TYR A 217 -5.90 -13.89 1.73
CA TYR A 217 -6.90 -13.43 2.67
C TYR A 217 -7.66 -14.63 3.26
N PRO A 218 -7.90 -14.65 4.58
CA PRO A 218 -8.83 -15.59 5.20
C PRO A 218 -10.22 -15.51 4.54
N ASN A 219 -10.89 -16.64 4.36
CA ASN A 219 -12.17 -16.70 3.63
C ASN A 219 -13.25 -15.80 4.26
N ALA A 220 -13.33 -15.76 5.60
CA ALA A 220 -14.28 -14.90 6.31
C ALA A 220 -14.08 -13.42 5.96
N ILE A 221 -12.83 -12.94 6.01
CA ILE A 221 -12.46 -11.58 5.66
C ILE A 221 -12.75 -11.31 4.19
N TRP A 222 -12.35 -12.21 3.29
CA TRP A 222 -12.56 -12.06 1.86
C TRP A 222 -14.05 -11.97 1.49
N THR A 223 -14.88 -12.78 2.13
CA THR A 223 -16.34 -12.76 1.97
C THR A 223 -16.91 -11.42 2.39
N ILE A 224 -16.50 -10.91 3.56
CA ILE A 224 -16.96 -9.60 4.06
C ILE A 224 -16.53 -8.45 3.14
N LEU A 225 -15.29 -8.47 2.65
CA LEU A 225 -14.78 -7.44 1.73
C LEU A 225 -15.55 -7.36 0.41
N ASN A 226 -16.19 -8.46 -0.01
CA ASN A 226 -16.88 -8.61 -1.30
C ASN A 226 -18.42 -8.63 -1.17
N ASP A 227 -18.96 -8.28 -0.01
CA ASP A 227 -20.41 -8.15 0.18
C ASP A 227 -20.78 -6.68 0.43
N LYS A 228 -21.71 -6.18 -0.40
CA LYS A 228 -22.12 -4.77 -0.42
C LYS A 228 -22.80 -4.33 0.87
N GLU A 229 -23.37 -5.25 1.62
CA GLU A 229 -24.06 -4.96 2.88
C GLU A 229 -23.08 -4.52 3.98
N PHE A 230 -21.79 -4.80 3.84
CA PHE A 230 -20.73 -4.31 4.73
C PHE A 230 -20.18 -2.94 4.35
N SER A 231 -20.63 -2.37 3.23
CA SER A 231 -20.25 -1.03 2.81
C SER A 231 -21.23 0.01 3.36
N ASN A 232 -20.70 1.09 3.93
CA ASN A 232 -21.52 2.22 4.40
C ASN A 232 -22.46 2.79 3.33
N SER A 233 -22.10 2.65 2.04
CA SER A 233 -22.92 3.14 0.93
C SER A 233 -23.95 2.13 0.41
N GLY A 234 -23.73 0.82 0.64
CA GLY A 234 -24.48 -0.27 0.02
C GLY A 234 -24.38 -0.38 -1.52
N LYS A 235 -23.66 0.52 -2.19
CA LYS A 235 -23.59 0.57 -3.67
C LYS A 235 -22.51 -0.36 -4.23
N ASN A 236 -21.33 -0.25 -3.64
CA ASN A 236 -20.14 -1.04 -3.97
C ASN A 236 -19.70 -1.75 -2.69
N ASP A 237 -19.13 -2.94 -2.82
CA ASP A 237 -18.51 -3.63 -1.69
C ASP A 237 -17.22 -2.90 -1.24
N LEU A 238 -16.60 -3.37 -0.17
CA LEU A 238 -15.41 -2.72 0.39
C LEU A 238 -14.22 -2.85 -0.56
N GLN A 239 -14.04 -4.00 -1.22
CA GLN A 239 -12.98 -4.25 -2.20
C GLN A 239 -13.06 -3.24 -3.36
N GLU A 240 -14.23 -3.12 -3.98
CA GLU A 240 -14.48 -2.19 -5.09
C GLU A 240 -14.36 -0.74 -4.62
N SER A 241 -14.81 -0.42 -3.40
CA SER A 241 -14.67 0.91 -2.81
C SER A 241 -13.20 1.31 -2.62
N ILE A 242 -12.36 0.39 -2.11
CA ILE A 242 -10.91 0.59 -1.98
C ILE A 242 -10.27 0.80 -3.36
N LYS A 243 -10.55 -0.11 -4.30
CA LYS A 243 -10.01 -0.05 -5.66
C LYS A 243 -10.33 1.29 -6.34
N ASN A 244 -11.57 1.77 -6.19
CA ASN A 244 -11.99 3.06 -6.72
C ASN A 244 -11.25 4.22 -6.06
N ARG A 245 -11.01 4.20 -4.75
CA ARG A 245 -10.22 5.24 -4.08
C ARG A 245 -8.78 5.28 -4.60
N TRP A 246 -8.13 4.13 -4.77
CA TRP A 246 -6.80 4.08 -5.36
C TRP A 246 -6.79 4.64 -6.79
N LEU A 247 -7.77 4.23 -7.61
CA LEU A 247 -7.87 4.76 -8.97
C LEU A 247 -8.02 6.27 -8.98
N GLN A 248 -8.90 6.84 -8.15
CA GLN A 248 -9.17 8.28 -8.12
C GLN A 248 -8.03 9.10 -7.52
N TYR A 249 -7.42 8.65 -6.41
CA TYR A 249 -6.51 9.46 -5.61
C TYR A 249 -5.03 9.13 -5.80
N ASN A 250 -4.69 7.91 -6.22
CA ASN A 250 -3.30 7.53 -6.50
C ASN A 250 -2.98 7.56 -8.00
N PHE A 251 -3.99 7.44 -8.86
CA PHE A 251 -3.81 7.30 -10.31
C PHE A 251 -4.66 8.31 -11.11
N ASP A 252 -5.16 9.38 -10.50
CA ASP A 252 -5.91 10.45 -11.20
C ASP A 252 -7.05 9.94 -12.11
N GLY A 253 -7.73 8.88 -11.68
CA GLY A 253 -8.83 8.23 -12.39
C GLY A 253 -8.43 7.26 -13.50
N LYS A 254 -7.13 7.10 -13.81
CA LYS A 254 -6.65 6.24 -14.90
C LYS A 254 -5.29 5.60 -14.60
N ILE A 255 -5.15 4.33 -14.92
CA ILE A 255 -3.87 3.63 -14.75
C ILE A 255 -3.40 3.07 -16.09
N ASP A 256 -2.13 3.27 -16.40
CA ASP A 256 -1.49 2.64 -17.56
C ASP A 256 -0.95 1.25 -17.21
N THR A 257 -0.65 0.46 -18.24
CA THR A 257 -0.22 -0.93 -18.07
C THR A 257 1.13 -1.08 -17.33
N GLU A 258 2.04 -0.12 -17.44
CA GLU A 258 3.33 -0.17 -16.74
C GLU A 258 3.12 0.08 -15.24
N THR A 259 2.32 1.09 -14.90
CA THR A 259 1.94 1.39 -13.52
C THR A 259 1.13 0.25 -12.88
N GLU A 260 0.18 -0.33 -13.61
CA GLU A 260 -0.58 -1.49 -13.12
C GLU A 260 0.34 -2.69 -12.82
N LYS A 261 1.30 -2.98 -13.73
CA LYS A 261 2.33 -4.00 -13.51
C LYS A 261 3.18 -3.71 -12.29
N LEU A 262 3.63 -2.47 -12.15
CA LEU A 262 4.48 -2.05 -11.04
C LEU A 262 3.78 -2.32 -9.70
N PHE A 263 2.52 -1.90 -9.55
CA PHE A 263 1.79 -1.93 -8.27
C PHE A 263 1.11 -3.27 -7.96
N PHE A 264 0.52 -3.94 -8.95
CA PHE A 264 -0.37 -5.08 -8.73
C PHE A 264 0.20 -6.42 -9.19
N TYR A 265 1.33 -6.42 -9.92
CA TYR A 265 2.01 -7.66 -10.31
C TYR A 265 3.20 -7.95 -9.38
N ASP A 266 4.38 -8.25 -9.94
CA ASP A 266 5.55 -8.76 -9.21
C ASP A 266 6.53 -7.64 -8.80
N GLY A 267 6.15 -6.38 -9.00
CA GLY A 267 7.00 -5.22 -8.72
C GLY A 267 7.85 -4.80 -9.92
N GLY A 268 8.94 -4.07 -9.65
CA GLY A 268 9.75 -3.44 -10.68
C GLY A 268 10.61 -2.32 -10.12
N ILE A 269 10.87 -1.30 -10.95
CA ILE A 269 11.68 -0.14 -10.56
C ILE A 269 10.75 0.96 -10.04
N TYR A 270 10.85 1.23 -8.75
CA TYR A 270 10.05 2.24 -8.05
C TYR A 270 10.83 3.55 -7.87
N THR A 271 10.12 4.67 -8.03
CA THR A 271 10.52 5.99 -7.52
C THR A 271 10.11 6.17 -6.06
N ALA A 272 10.52 7.26 -5.43
CA ALA A 272 10.07 7.60 -4.07
C ALA A 272 8.54 7.78 -3.98
N ASP A 273 7.96 8.44 -4.98
CA ASP A 273 6.52 8.72 -5.02
C ASP A 273 5.71 7.43 -5.25
N ASP A 274 6.23 6.51 -6.07
CA ASP A 274 5.61 5.19 -6.26
C ASP A 274 5.59 4.40 -4.95
N LEU A 275 6.70 4.43 -4.19
CA LEU A 275 6.79 3.77 -2.89
C LEU A 275 5.83 4.39 -1.88
N SER A 276 5.78 5.72 -1.81
CA SER A 276 4.86 6.42 -0.91
C SER A 276 3.40 6.10 -1.24
N SER A 277 3.03 6.11 -2.53
CA SER A 277 1.71 5.69 -3.00
C SER A 277 1.39 4.26 -2.59
N ARG A 278 2.33 3.32 -2.77
CA ARG A 278 2.15 1.93 -2.38
C ARG A 278 1.96 1.77 -0.86
N ALA A 279 2.75 2.48 -0.04
CA ALA A 279 2.61 2.48 1.41
C ALA A 279 1.23 2.99 1.84
N ASN A 280 0.76 4.08 1.25
CA ASN A 280 -0.57 4.63 1.51
C ASN A 280 -1.68 3.62 1.17
N MET A 281 -1.58 2.93 0.03
CA MET A 281 -2.55 1.89 -0.35
C MET A 281 -2.57 0.72 0.65
N LEU A 282 -1.40 0.29 1.14
CA LEU A 282 -1.30 -0.75 2.17
C LEU A 282 -1.92 -0.31 3.49
N ASN A 283 -1.67 0.92 3.92
CA ASN A 283 -2.22 1.48 5.16
C ASN A 283 -3.75 1.67 5.07
N GLU A 284 -4.28 2.07 3.92
CA GLU A 284 -5.72 2.18 3.70
C GLU A 284 -6.42 0.81 3.77
N LEU A 285 -5.81 -0.20 3.15
CA LEU A 285 -6.29 -1.57 3.20
C LEU A 285 -6.21 -2.14 4.62
N GLN A 286 -5.14 -1.86 5.36
CA GLN A 286 -4.99 -2.19 6.77
C GLN A 286 -6.12 -1.60 7.62
N ALA A 287 -6.41 -0.31 7.44
CA ALA A 287 -7.47 0.37 8.17
C ALA A 287 -8.84 -0.25 7.84
N THR A 288 -9.07 -0.61 6.58
CA THR A 288 -10.31 -1.27 6.15
C THR A 288 -10.46 -2.66 6.79
N VAL A 289 -9.42 -3.51 6.72
CA VAL A 289 -9.43 -4.83 7.36
C VAL A 289 -9.64 -4.71 8.87
N ARG A 290 -8.96 -3.78 9.53
CA ARG A 290 -9.10 -3.57 10.98
C ARG A 290 -10.49 -3.09 11.38
N SER A 291 -11.18 -2.38 10.48
CA SER A 291 -12.54 -1.90 10.74
C SER A 291 -13.58 -3.03 10.86
N LEU A 292 -13.29 -4.22 10.31
CA LEU A 292 -14.17 -5.40 10.42
C LEU A 292 -14.34 -5.89 11.88
N GLU A 293 -13.46 -5.51 12.80
CA GLU A 293 -13.65 -5.75 14.24
C GLU A 293 -14.90 -5.05 14.78
N GLN A 294 -15.38 -3.98 14.13
CA GLN A 294 -16.61 -3.31 14.52
C GLN A 294 -17.83 -4.20 14.28
N ASP A 295 -17.82 -4.95 13.17
CA ASP A 295 -18.86 -5.93 12.83
C ASP A 295 -18.85 -7.10 13.82
N LEU A 296 -17.66 -7.67 14.10
CA LEU A 296 -17.52 -8.73 15.09
C LEU A 296 -17.94 -8.30 16.50
N LYS A 297 -17.60 -7.06 16.89
CA LYS A 297 -18.05 -6.47 18.15
C LYS A 297 -19.57 -6.38 18.21
N SER A 298 -20.20 -5.87 17.16
CA SER A 298 -21.66 -5.73 17.07
C SER A 298 -22.35 -7.09 17.25
N LEU A 299 -21.90 -8.09 16.48
CA LEU A 299 -22.41 -9.46 16.58
C LEU A 299 -22.18 -10.03 17.99
N SER A 300 -20.99 -9.88 18.56
CA SER A 300 -20.67 -10.39 19.90
C SER A 300 -21.57 -9.80 21.00
N ILE A 301 -21.91 -8.51 20.89
CA ILE A 301 -22.86 -7.87 21.80
C ILE A 301 -24.24 -8.50 21.64
N ARG A 302 -24.71 -8.68 20.40
CA ARG A 302 -25.99 -9.32 20.13
C ARG A 302 -26.05 -10.74 20.67
N LEU A 303 -25.02 -11.54 20.44
CA LEU A 303 -24.93 -12.94 20.87
C LEU A 303 -24.92 -13.10 22.39
N ASN A 304 -24.42 -12.11 23.14
CA ASN A 304 -24.49 -12.11 24.60
C ASN A 304 -25.88 -11.76 25.16
N SER A 305 -26.78 -11.21 24.33
CA SER A 305 -28.15 -10.87 24.72
C SER A 305 -29.17 -11.99 24.50
N ILE A 306 -28.78 -13.10 23.87
CA ILE A 306 -29.63 -14.25 23.49
C ILE A 306 -29.24 -15.54 24.21
#